data_AF-A0A6C0JZV8-F1
#
_entry.id   AF-A0A6C0JZV8-F1
#
_cell.length_a   1.000
_cell.length_b   1.000
_cell.length_c   1.000
_cell.angle_alpha   90.00
_cell.angle_beta   90.00
_cell.angle_gamma   90.00
#
_symmetry.space_group_name_H-M   'P 1'
#
loop_
_entity.id
_entity.type
_entity.pdbx_description
1 polymer ?
#
loop_
_entity_poly.entity_id
_entity_poly.type
_entity_poly.pdbx_seq_one_letter_code
_entity_poly.pdbx_strand_id
1 'polypeptide(L)'
;MTTNLVPNASGVNPAAVNELLVYPREGYGYNNAAIDADSYIRNQPGFKTNRCQTRAQARPFLSVPYMAGGRGNQDLETLLQHSEQVRMGKECGTVTEQFFSQQYDPLIPILKENVQKPSNLVPEVAAAGWIHGGIPTRSYLRDVNC
;
A
#
# COMPACT_ATOMS: atom_id res chain seq x y z
N MET A 1 -9.31 41.82 52.18
CA MET A 1 -10.07 42.98 51.66
C MET A 1 -9.08 44.08 51.37
N THR A 2 -9.01 44.55 50.12
CA THR A 2 -8.31 45.80 49.79
C THR A 2 -9.24 46.95 50.19
N THR A 3 -8.80 47.81 51.10
CA THR A 3 -9.56 48.99 51.52
C THR A 3 -9.03 50.22 50.79
N ASN A 4 -9.91 50.97 50.14
CA ASN A 4 -9.54 52.23 49.50
C ASN A 4 -9.00 53.23 50.53
N LEU A 5 -7.70 53.56 50.45
CA LEU A 5 -7.08 54.61 51.26
C LEU A 5 -7.13 55.99 50.59
N VAL A 6 -7.74 56.09 49.39
CA VAL A 6 -7.86 57.35 48.67
C VAL A 6 -9.04 58.15 49.25
N PRO A 7 -8.80 59.36 49.76
CA PRO A 7 -9.85 60.22 50.32
C PRO A 7 -10.89 60.59 49.26
N ASN A 8 -12.15 60.80 49.65
CA ASN A 8 -13.24 61.11 48.70
C ASN A 8 -12.94 62.37 47.86
N ALA A 9 -13.19 62.30 46.54
CA ALA A 9 -12.97 63.39 45.59
C ALA A 9 -13.67 64.70 46.00
N SER A 10 -14.83 64.61 46.68
CA SER A 10 -15.53 65.78 47.21
C SER A 10 -14.73 66.59 48.23
N GLY A 11 -13.78 65.97 48.95
CA GLY A 11 -12.89 66.64 49.90
C GLY A 11 -11.57 67.09 49.26
N VAL A 12 -11.05 66.33 48.30
CA VAL A 12 -9.73 66.58 47.69
C VAL A 12 -9.79 67.64 46.58
N ASN A 13 -10.83 67.60 45.74
CA ASN A 13 -10.99 68.53 44.63
C ASN A 13 -11.03 70.00 45.08
N PRO A 14 -11.84 70.40 46.09
CA PRO A 14 -11.82 71.78 46.55
C PRO A 14 -10.50 72.18 47.24
N ALA A 15 -9.82 71.26 47.92
CA ALA A 15 -8.52 71.53 48.52
C ALA A 15 -7.42 71.76 47.47
N ALA A 16 -7.40 70.95 46.41
CA ALA A 16 -6.46 71.08 45.30
C ALA A 16 -6.74 72.32 44.43
N VAL A 17 -8.02 72.68 44.22
CA VAL A 17 -8.38 73.92 43.48
C VAL A 17 -7.89 75.19 44.18
N ASN A 18 -7.70 75.15 45.51
CA ASN A 18 -7.14 76.27 46.27
C ASN A 18 -5.61 76.38 46.13
N GLU A 19 -4.93 75.35 45.62
CA GLU A 19 -3.48 75.34 45.39
C GLU A 19 -3.19 75.48 43.89
N LEU A 20 -2.81 76.69 43.43
CA LEU A 20 -2.58 76.99 42.00
C LEU A 20 -1.54 76.08 41.31
N LEU A 21 -0.66 75.43 42.07
CA LEU A 21 0.41 74.58 41.56
C LEU A 21 -0.01 73.11 41.43
N VAL A 22 -1.16 72.73 41.97
CA VAL A 22 -1.65 71.35 41.97
C VAL A 22 -2.89 71.26 41.09
N TYR A 23 -2.73 70.72 39.89
CA TYR A 23 -3.88 70.38 39.07
C TYR A 23 -4.60 69.17 39.69
N PRO A 24 -5.88 69.27 40.09
CA PRO A 24 -6.63 68.11 40.56
C PRO A 24 -6.71 67.10 39.41
N ARG A 25 -6.02 65.98 39.58
CA ARG A 25 -6.13 64.82 38.70
C ARG A 25 -6.82 63.74 39.51
N GLU A 26 -7.99 63.29 39.05
CA GLU A 26 -8.47 61.97 39.47
C GLU A 26 -7.43 60.96 38.97
N GLY A 27 -6.88 60.13 39.86
CA GLY A 27 -5.89 59.13 39.47
C GLY A 27 -6.44 58.25 38.34
N TYR A 28 -5.60 57.89 37.37
CA TYR A 28 -5.92 57.09 36.17
C TYR A 28 -7.08 56.08 36.36
N GLY A 29 -8.34 56.47 36.11
CA GLY A 29 -9.50 55.58 36.29
C GLY A 29 -10.83 56.28 36.62
N TYR A 30 -11.84 55.46 36.94
CA TYR A 30 -13.15 55.89 37.45
C TYR A 30 -13.02 56.67 38.78
N ASN A 31 -14.02 57.52 39.10
CA ASN A 31 -14.13 58.29 40.36
C ASN A 31 -13.85 57.43 41.60
N ASN A 32 -13.32 58.04 42.68
CA ASN A 32 -12.88 57.41 43.93
C ASN A 32 -13.86 56.38 44.52
N ALA A 33 -15.17 56.58 44.36
CA ALA A 33 -16.19 55.66 44.84
C ALA A 33 -16.15 54.27 44.15
N ALA A 34 -15.64 54.18 42.93
CA ALA A 34 -15.61 52.95 42.13
C ALA A 34 -14.19 52.39 41.92
N ILE A 35 -13.17 53.00 42.53
CA ILE A 35 -11.77 52.58 42.39
C ILE A 35 -11.56 51.15 42.88
N ASP A 36 -12.22 50.71 43.95
CA ASP A 36 -12.08 49.34 44.46
C ASP A 36 -12.62 48.30 43.48
N ALA A 37 -13.74 48.60 42.82
CA ALA A 37 -14.32 47.71 41.81
C ALA A 37 -13.43 47.63 40.55
N ASP A 38 -12.89 48.76 40.08
CA ASP A 38 -11.95 48.78 38.94
C ASP A 38 -10.62 48.09 39.30
N SER A 39 -10.05 48.40 40.46
CA SER A 39 -8.82 47.78 40.96
C SER A 39 -9.01 46.28 41.15
N TYR A 40 -10.16 45.83 41.67
CA TYR A 40 -10.50 44.42 41.76
C TYR A 40 -10.47 43.78 40.37
N ILE A 41 -11.20 44.31 39.38
CA ILE A 41 -11.21 43.74 38.02
C ILE A 41 -9.81 43.72 37.39
N ARG A 42 -9.02 44.80 37.52
CA ARG A 42 -7.67 44.91 36.94
C ARG A 42 -6.62 44.04 37.64
N ASN A 43 -6.73 43.90 38.95
CA ASN A 43 -5.73 43.22 39.78
C ASN A 43 -6.11 41.81 40.19
N GLN A 44 -7.37 41.39 39.97
CA GLN A 44 -7.84 40.07 40.36
C GLN A 44 -7.00 38.99 39.65
N PRO A 45 -6.42 38.06 40.42
CA PRO A 45 -5.51 37.05 39.88
C PRO A 45 -6.18 36.11 38.87
N GLY A 46 -7.51 35.98 38.88
CA GLY A 46 -8.27 35.16 37.95
C GLY A 46 -8.36 35.70 36.51
N PHE A 47 -8.10 37.00 36.28
CA PHE A 47 -8.16 37.62 34.94
C PHE A 47 -6.78 37.88 34.32
N LYS A 48 -5.68 37.54 35.01
CA LYS A 48 -4.34 37.68 34.46
C LYS A 48 -3.97 36.39 33.74
N THR A 49 -3.54 36.49 32.49
CA THR A 49 -2.69 35.48 31.88
C THR A 49 -1.49 35.30 32.81
N ASN A 50 -1.34 34.14 33.44
CA ASN A 50 -0.20 33.86 34.31
C ASN A 50 1.07 34.26 33.54
N ARG A 51 1.87 35.20 34.07
CA ARG A 51 3.15 35.62 33.48
C ARG A 51 4.20 34.53 33.69
N CYS A 52 3.90 33.31 33.26
CA CYS A 52 4.85 32.24 33.16
C CYS A 52 5.58 32.38 31.81
N GLN A 53 6.85 31.98 31.74
CA GLN A 53 7.49 31.78 30.45
C GLN A 53 6.85 30.57 29.75
N THR A 54 5.72 30.77 29.07
CA THR A 54 5.17 29.77 28.16
C THR A 54 6.08 29.71 26.95
N ARG A 55 7.03 28.77 26.95
CA ARG A 55 7.78 28.42 25.73
C ARG A 55 6.85 27.69 24.80
N ALA A 56 6.07 28.42 24.00
CA ALA A 56 5.26 27.82 22.96
C ALA A 56 6.19 27.04 22.02
N GLN A 57 6.17 25.73 22.11
CA GLN A 57 6.83 24.86 21.15
C GLN A 57 5.86 24.69 19.99
N ALA A 58 6.31 24.98 18.77
CA ALA A 58 5.53 24.65 17.60
C ALA A 58 5.32 23.13 17.55
N ARG A 59 4.17 22.71 17.02
CA ARG A 59 3.96 21.31 16.66
C ARG A 59 5.05 20.87 15.68
N PRO A 60 5.52 19.60 15.72
CA PRO A 60 6.54 19.11 14.80
C PRO A 60 6.18 19.26 13.31
N PHE A 61 4.89 19.31 12.97
CA PHE A 61 4.41 19.42 11.58
C PHE A 61 3.57 20.68 11.40
N LEU A 62 3.90 21.52 10.43
CA LEU A 62 3.23 22.81 10.23
C LEU A 62 1.78 22.67 9.72
N SER A 63 1.45 21.60 9.00
CA SER A 63 0.12 21.30 8.43
C SER A 63 -0.06 19.79 8.25
N VAL A 64 -1.24 19.37 7.79
CA VAL A 64 -1.52 17.97 7.44
C VAL A 64 -0.75 17.61 6.15
N PRO A 65 0.02 16.51 6.13
CA PRO A 65 0.74 16.07 4.93
C PRO A 65 -0.22 15.57 3.84
N TYR A 66 0.29 15.38 2.63
CA TYR A 66 -0.47 14.80 1.52
C TYR A 66 -0.90 13.36 1.82
N MET A 67 -2.21 13.06 1.78
CA MET A 67 -2.79 11.79 2.23
C MET A 67 -3.30 10.88 1.10
N ALA A 68 -2.98 11.15 -0.17
CA ALA A 68 -3.59 10.41 -1.28
C ALA A 68 -3.20 8.92 -1.35
N GLY A 69 -2.08 8.52 -0.72
CA GLY A 69 -1.68 7.12 -0.62
C GLY A 69 -2.48 6.29 0.40
N GLY A 70 -3.32 6.92 1.22
CA GLY A 70 -4.08 6.24 2.27
C GLY A 70 -3.18 5.60 3.34
N ARG A 71 -3.77 4.73 4.16
CA ARG A 71 -3.08 4.05 5.27
C ARG A 71 -2.11 2.94 4.80
N GLY A 72 -2.35 2.38 3.62
CA GLY A 72 -1.69 1.13 3.17
C GLY A 72 -2.11 -0.10 3.98
N ASN A 73 -1.90 -1.29 3.43
CA ASN A 73 -2.05 -2.56 4.15
C ASN A 73 -0.68 -3.19 4.36
N GLN A 74 -0.17 -3.13 5.58
CA GLN A 74 1.18 -3.56 5.93
C GLN A 74 1.41 -5.06 5.63
N ASP A 75 0.40 -5.90 5.85
CA ASP A 75 0.52 -7.35 5.63
C ASP A 75 0.61 -7.68 4.14
N LEU A 76 -0.17 -6.99 3.31
CA LEU A 76 -0.10 -7.14 1.85
C LEU A 76 1.20 -6.58 1.28
N GLU A 77 1.63 -5.40 1.73
CA GLU A 77 2.89 -4.80 1.24
C GLU A 77 4.10 -5.64 1.61
N THR A 78 4.14 -6.18 2.83
CA THR A 78 5.23 -7.07 3.25
C THR A 78 5.24 -8.37 2.45
N LEU A 79 4.07 -8.97 2.22
CA LEU A 79 3.94 -10.14 1.36
C LEU A 79 4.44 -9.86 -0.06
N LEU A 80 4.07 -8.72 -0.66
CA LEU A 80 4.48 -8.39 -2.03
C LEU A 80 5.98 -8.10 -2.12
N GLN A 81 6.52 -7.28 -1.22
CA GLN A 81 7.92 -6.86 -1.24
C GLN A 81 8.90 -7.97 -0.85
N HIS A 82 8.50 -8.85 0.08
CA HIS A 82 9.36 -9.89 0.66
C HIS A 82 8.84 -11.30 0.37
N SER A 83 8.04 -11.46 -0.70
CA SER A 83 7.63 -12.78 -1.14
C SER A 83 8.87 -13.62 -1.48
N GLU A 84 8.78 -14.91 -1.16
CA GLU A 84 9.80 -15.86 -1.57
C GLU A 84 9.84 -15.91 -3.09
N GLN A 85 11.02 -15.61 -3.66
CA GLN A 85 11.25 -15.83 -5.08
C GLN A 85 11.37 -17.34 -5.31
N VAL A 86 10.30 -17.97 -5.80
CA VAL A 86 10.36 -19.36 -6.25
C VAL A 86 11.20 -19.41 -7.53
N ARG A 87 12.52 -19.55 -7.36
CA ARG A 87 13.43 -19.88 -8.46
C ARG A 87 13.43 -21.40 -8.60
N MET A 88 12.41 -21.95 -9.25
CA MET A 88 12.61 -23.25 -9.87
C MET A 88 13.63 -23.04 -11.00
N GLY A 89 14.84 -23.56 -10.79
CA GLY A 89 15.83 -23.62 -11.85
C GLY A 89 15.23 -24.44 -13.00
N LYS A 90 15.29 -23.92 -14.22
CA LYS A 90 14.88 -24.69 -15.40
C LYS A 90 15.65 -26.01 -15.38
N GLU A 91 14.95 -27.13 -15.41
CA GLU A 91 15.60 -28.44 -15.52
C GLU A 91 16.47 -28.46 -16.79
N CYS A 92 17.55 -29.24 -16.78
CA CYS A 92 18.52 -29.32 -17.90
C CYS A 92 17.92 -29.99 -19.17
N GLY A 93 16.59 -30.09 -19.27
CA GLY A 93 15.84 -30.66 -20.38
C GLY A 93 15.27 -29.63 -21.35
N THR A 94 14.62 -30.15 -22.39
CA THR A 94 13.90 -29.36 -23.40
C THR A 94 12.91 -28.40 -22.74
N VAL A 95 12.59 -27.29 -23.42
CA VAL A 95 11.82 -26.14 -22.91
C VAL A 95 10.48 -26.51 -22.23
N THR A 96 9.97 -27.73 -22.43
CA THR A 96 8.68 -28.20 -21.93
C THR A 96 8.80 -29.59 -21.32
N GLU A 97 8.23 -29.76 -20.12
CA GLU A 97 8.11 -31.05 -19.42
C GLU A 97 7.08 -32.00 -20.07
N GLN A 98 6.32 -31.49 -21.05
CA GLN A 98 5.24 -32.23 -21.71
C GLN A 98 5.59 -32.49 -23.18
N PHE A 99 5.23 -33.68 -23.64
CA PHE A 99 5.31 -34.07 -25.04
C PHE A 99 4.20 -33.38 -25.85
N PHE A 100 4.56 -32.68 -26.92
CA PHE A 100 3.59 -32.12 -27.86
C PHE A 100 3.21 -33.14 -28.92
N SER A 101 2.01 -33.69 -28.82
CA SER A 101 1.49 -34.63 -29.83
C SER A 101 1.34 -34.03 -31.23
N GLN A 102 1.41 -32.71 -31.35
CA GLN A 102 1.26 -31.94 -32.60
C GLN A 102 2.61 -31.46 -33.16
N GLN A 103 3.75 -31.90 -32.61
CA GLN A 103 5.06 -31.53 -33.16
C GLN A 103 5.30 -32.13 -34.56
N TYR A 104 4.61 -33.21 -34.89
CA TYR A 104 4.70 -33.87 -36.18
C TYR A 104 3.42 -33.65 -36.97
N ASP A 105 3.56 -33.31 -38.25
CA ASP A 105 2.43 -33.29 -39.17
C ASP A 105 1.95 -34.74 -39.39
N PRO A 106 0.69 -35.07 -39.06
CA PRO A 106 0.19 -36.41 -39.27
C PRO A 106 0.13 -36.72 -40.77
N LEU A 107 0.42 -37.96 -41.14
CA LEU A 107 0.19 -38.45 -42.50
C LEU A 107 -1.29 -38.29 -42.86
N ILE A 108 -1.55 -37.96 -44.13
CA ILE A 108 -2.90 -37.99 -44.72
C ILE A 108 -3.53 -39.36 -44.40
N PRO A 109 -4.78 -39.44 -43.90
CA PRO A 109 -5.36 -40.70 -43.40
C PRO A 109 -5.24 -41.88 -44.38
N ILE A 110 -5.47 -41.62 -45.67
CA ILE A 110 -5.33 -42.61 -46.74
C ILE A 110 -3.90 -43.16 -46.83
N LEU A 111 -2.90 -42.29 -46.73
CA LEU A 111 -1.50 -42.71 -46.75
C LEU A 111 -1.13 -43.46 -45.47
N LYS A 112 -1.62 -43.01 -44.32
CA LYS A 112 -1.39 -43.67 -43.03
C LYS A 112 -1.90 -45.11 -43.05
N GLU A 113 -3.13 -45.33 -43.50
CA GLU A 113 -3.76 -46.66 -43.53
C GLU A 113 -3.13 -47.60 -44.57
N ASN A 114 -2.61 -47.05 -45.68
CA ASN A 114 -2.02 -47.86 -46.73
C ASN A 114 -0.55 -48.18 -46.51
N VAL A 115 0.26 -47.17 -46.18
CA VAL A 115 1.72 -47.28 -46.11
C VAL A 115 2.18 -47.89 -44.78
N GLN A 116 1.52 -47.56 -43.66
CA GLN A 116 1.94 -48.09 -42.35
C GLN A 116 1.42 -49.51 -42.09
N LYS A 117 0.54 -50.05 -42.96
CA LYS A 117 -0.01 -51.40 -42.80
C LYS A 117 0.90 -52.41 -43.49
N PRO A 118 1.63 -53.27 -42.73
CA PRO A 118 2.61 -54.19 -43.31
C PRO A 118 1.99 -55.21 -44.26
N SER A 119 0.70 -55.55 -44.10
CA SER A 119 -0.02 -56.44 -45.02
C SER A 119 -0.07 -55.93 -46.47
N ASN A 120 0.13 -54.63 -46.69
CA ASN A 120 0.06 -54.04 -48.02
C ASN A 120 1.43 -53.96 -48.71
N LEU A 121 2.52 -53.98 -47.95
CA LEU A 121 3.88 -53.76 -48.45
C LEU A 121 4.78 -54.99 -48.32
N VAL A 122 4.58 -55.77 -47.25
CA VAL A 122 5.43 -56.91 -46.90
C VAL A 122 4.74 -58.21 -47.35
N PRO A 123 5.29 -58.92 -48.34
CA PRO A 123 4.64 -60.08 -48.94
C PRO A 123 4.49 -61.26 -47.96
N GLU A 124 5.43 -61.43 -47.03
CA GLU A 124 5.36 -62.46 -45.97
C GLU A 124 4.13 -62.29 -45.07
N VAL A 125 3.72 -61.05 -44.82
CA VAL A 125 2.55 -60.73 -43.98
C VAL A 125 1.27 -60.73 -44.82
N ALA A 126 1.37 -60.40 -46.11
CA ALA A 126 0.24 -60.35 -47.03
C ALA A 126 -0.31 -61.74 -47.39
N ALA A 127 0.58 -62.73 -47.56
CA ALA A 127 0.20 -64.08 -47.97
C ALA A 127 0.85 -65.13 -47.06
N ALA A 128 0.03 -65.85 -46.31
CA ALA A 128 0.48 -66.99 -45.51
C ALA A 128 1.08 -68.06 -46.42
N GLY A 129 2.37 -68.33 -46.27
CA GLY A 129 3.13 -69.28 -47.10
C GLY A 129 4.02 -68.65 -48.18
N TRP A 130 4.14 -67.32 -48.23
CA TRP A 130 5.14 -66.66 -49.05
C TRP A 130 6.56 -66.98 -48.53
N ILE A 131 7.44 -67.46 -49.41
CA ILE A 131 8.83 -67.82 -49.08
C ILE A 131 9.78 -67.05 -50.00
N HIS A 132 10.76 -66.37 -49.40
CA HIS A 132 11.83 -65.71 -50.15
C HIS A 132 12.68 -66.74 -50.89
N GLY A 133 12.77 -66.63 -52.22
CA GLY A 133 13.49 -67.58 -53.07
C GLY A 133 12.63 -68.71 -53.66
N GLY A 134 11.33 -68.76 -53.32
CA GLY A 134 10.39 -69.73 -53.86
C GLY A 134 10.61 -71.16 -53.39
N ILE A 135 9.72 -72.06 -53.82
CA ILE A 135 9.84 -73.50 -53.56
C ILE A 135 10.50 -74.15 -54.79
N PRO A 136 11.55 -74.98 -54.64
CA PRO A 136 12.15 -75.67 -55.77
C PRO A 136 11.12 -76.58 -56.45
N THR A 137 11.02 -76.47 -57.78
CA THR A 137 9.99 -77.15 -58.59
C THR A 137 9.92 -78.66 -58.35
N ARG A 138 11.07 -79.28 -58.05
CA ARG A 138 11.17 -80.72 -57.72
C ARG A 138 10.43 -81.11 -56.44
N SER A 139 10.50 -80.29 -55.40
CA SER A 139 9.80 -80.55 -54.13
C SER A 139 8.31 -80.30 -54.29
N TYR A 140 7.93 -79.25 -55.02
CA TYR A 140 6.53 -78.96 -55.32
C TYR A 140 5.84 -80.09 -56.09
N LEU A 141 6.48 -80.63 -57.14
CA LEU A 141 5.93 -81.75 -57.91
C LEU A 141 5.83 -83.05 -57.10
N ARG A 142 6.68 -83.25 -56.08
CA ARG A 142 6.60 -84.39 -55.17
C ARG A 142 5.36 -84.29 -54.28
N ASP A 143 5.08 -83.10 -53.74
CA ASP A 143 3.97 -82.90 -52.81
C ASP A 143 2.59 -82.81 -53.49
N VAL A 144 2.53 -82.49 -54.80
CA VAL A 144 1.29 -82.45 -55.59
C VAL A 144 0.83 -83.83 -56.08
N ASN A 145 1.75 -84.77 -56.29
CA ASN A 145 1.47 -86.11 -56.85
C ASN A 145 1.35 -87.21 -55.79
N CYS A 146 1.24 -86.86 -54.51
CA CYS A 146 1.06 -87.80 -53.40
C CYS A 146 -0.24 -87.54 -52.65
#